data_AF-A0A0S8KVA0-F1
#
_entry.id   AF-A0A0S8KVA0-F1
#
_cell.length_a   1.000
_cell.length_b   1.000
_cell.length_c   1.000
_cell.angle_alpha   90.00
_cell.angle_beta   90.00
_cell.angle_gamma   90.00
#
_symmetry.space_group_name_H-M   'P 1'
#
loop_
_entity.id
_entity.type
_entity.pdbx_description
1 polymer ?
#
loop_
_entity_poly.entity_id
_entity_poly.type
_entity_poly.pdbx_seq_one_letter_code
_entity_poly.pdbx_strand_id
1 'polypeptide(L)'
;MPKRQFIDPEKIRKPRTLEIDPIPVNAYDKSIEEEKVNFSKEDFIRIFRDMVIIREFETMLNLIKTTGEYHGISYNHPGPAHLSIGQEASAVGMA
;
A
#
# COMPACT_ATOMS: atom_id res chain seq x y z
N MET A 1 -13.96 12.81 13.91
CA MET A 1 -15.18 11.97 14.01
C MET A 1 -16.21 12.69 14.86
N PRO A 2 -17.45 12.88 14.39
CA PRO A 2 -18.48 13.57 15.17
C PRO A 2 -18.81 12.80 16.46
N LYS A 3 -19.00 13.53 17.57
CA LYS A 3 -19.31 12.94 18.89
C LYS A 3 -20.68 12.25 18.94
N ARG A 4 -21.58 12.57 18.00
CA ARG A 4 -22.89 11.93 17.83
C ARG A 4 -23.32 12.03 16.37
N GLN A 5 -23.51 10.90 15.71
CA GLN A 5 -24.09 10.81 14.37
C GLN A 5 -25.55 10.36 14.53
N PHE A 6 -26.51 11.23 14.18
CA PHE A 6 -27.92 10.85 14.18
C PHE A 6 -28.22 10.05 12.90
N ILE A 7 -28.74 8.84 13.06
CA ILE A 7 -29.15 7.95 11.96
C ILE A 7 -30.64 7.72 12.13
N ASP A 8 -31.42 8.15 11.14
CA ASP A 8 -32.88 8.00 11.09
C ASP A 8 -33.24 6.72 10.30
N PRO A 9 -33.69 5.65 10.97
CA PRO A 9 -33.98 4.37 10.32
C PRO A 9 -35.04 4.48 9.22
N GLU A 10 -36.02 5.37 9.38
CA GLU A 10 -37.10 5.56 8.40
C GLU A 10 -36.60 6.18 7.10
N LYS A 11 -35.48 6.91 7.14
CA LYS A 11 -34.86 7.52 5.95
C LYS A 11 -33.82 6.61 5.32
N ILE A 12 -32.94 6.01 6.12
CA ILE A 12 -31.82 5.21 5.60
C ILE A 12 -32.23 3.83 5.08
N ARG A 13 -33.38 3.29 5.53
CA ARG A 13 -33.90 1.98 5.12
C ARG A 13 -35.05 2.08 4.11
N LYS A 14 -35.27 3.24 3.49
CA LYS A 14 -36.31 3.37 2.45
C LYS A 14 -36.03 2.41 1.30
N PRO A 15 -37.05 1.73 0.77
CA PRO A 15 -36.92 0.95 -0.45
C PRO A 15 -36.35 1.83 -1.57
N ARG A 16 -35.26 1.37 -2.17
CA ARG A 16 -34.63 2.01 -3.33
C ARG A 16 -33.86 0.97 -4.12
N THR A 17 -33.73 1.21 -5.41
CA THR A 17 -32.79 0.51 -6.27
C THR A 17 -31.52 1.35 -6.38
N LEU A 18 -30.37 0.73 -6.17
CA LEU A 18 -29.08 1.34 -6.47
C LEU A 18 -28.72 0.99 -7.92
N GLU A 19 -28.72 1.98 -8.79
CA GLU A 19 -28.11 1.86 -10.11
C GLU A 19 -26.61 2.13 -9.95
N ILE A 20 -25.80 1.10 -10.14
CA ILE A 20 -24.34 1.17 -10.01
C ILE A 20 -23.79 0.91 -11.40
N ASP A 21 -22.96 1.84 -11.88
CA ASP A 21 -22.19 1.61 -13.10
C ASP A 21 -21.32 0.36 -12.95
N PRO A 22 -21.04 -0.38 -14.04
CA PRO A 22 -20.14 -1.52 -13.97
C PRO A 22 -18.81 -1.13 -13.32
N ILE A 23 -18.47 -1.80 -12.21
CA ILE A 23 -17.21 -1.56 -11.51
C ILE A 23 -16.12 -2.35 -12.22
N PRO A 24 -15.11 -1.69 -12.81
CA PRO A 24 -14.01 -2.38 -13.45
C PRO A 24 -13.19 -3.14 -12.39
N VAL A 25 -12.91 -4.42 -12.64
CA VAL A 25 -12.11 -5.29 -11.76
C VAL A 25 -10.85 -5.70 -12.52
N ASN A 26 -9.68 -5.45 -11.94
CA ASN A 26 -8.38 -5.73 -12.56
C ASN A 26 -8.24 -5.15 -13.98
N ALA A 27 -8.85 -3.99 -14.23
CA ALA A 27 -8.89 -3.37 -15.56
C ALA A 27 -7.65 -2.52 -15.89
N TYR A 28 -6.64 -2.52 -15.03
CA TYR A 28 -5.39 -1.81 -15.30
C TYR A 28 -4.48 -2.71 -16.16
N ASP A 29 -4.33 -2.34 -17.42
CA ASP A 29 -3.59 -3.10 -18.44
C ASP A 29 -2.57 -2.25 -19.21
N LYS A 30 -2.35 -1.01 -18.78
CA LYS A 30 -1.40 -0.08 -19.42
C LYS A 30 0.02 -0.61 -19.37
N SER A 31 0.70 -0.50 -20.51
CA SER A 31 2.14 -0.76 -20.63
C SER A 31 2.97 0.39 -20.07
N ILE A 32 4.26 0.13 -19.81
CA ILE A 32 5.21 1.17 -19.39
C ILE A 32 5.32 2.28 -20.43
N GLU A 33 5.20 1.97 -21.73
CA GLU A 33 5.24 2.96 -22.80
C GLU A 33 4.04 3.91 -22.74
N GLU A 34 2.85 3.41 -22.41
CA GLU A 34 1.66 4.24 -22.21
C GLU A 34 1.75 5.09 -20.94
N GLU A 35 2.39 4.58 -19.89
CA GLU A 35 2.58 5.32 -18.64
C GLU A 35 3.63 6.44 -18.71
N LYS A 36 4.49 6.46 -19.74
CA LYS A 36 5.41 7.59 -19.99
C LYS A 36 4.69 8.90 -20.30
N VAL A 37 3.39 8.87 -20.60
CA VAL A 37 2.57 10.08 -20.71
C VAL A 37 2.31 10.71 -19.34
N ASN A 38 2.23 9.89 -18.29
CA ASN A 38 1.91 10.34 -16.93
C ASN A 38 3.16 10.58 -16.08
N PHE A 39 4.25 9.87 -16.35
CA PHE A 39 5.46 9.89 -15.54
C PHE A 39 6.71 10.17 -16.35
N SER A 40 7.58 11.03 -15.81
CA SER A 40 8.92 11.24 -16.34
C SER A 40 9.82 10.03 -16.05
N LYS A 41 10.96 9.95 -16.74
CA LYS A 41 11.98 8.93 -16.44
C LYS A 41 12.47 9.03 -15.00
N GLU A 42 12.64 10.26 -14.52
CA GLU A 42 13.08 10.56 -13.17
C GLU A 42 12.04 10.10 -12.13
N ASP A 43 10.75 10.23 -12.44
CA ASP A 43 9.68 9.70 -11.59
C ASP A 43 9.72 8.19 -11.49
N PHE A 44 9.86 7.47 -12.60
CA PHE A 44 9.99 6.01 -12.57
C PHE A 44 11.19 5.55 -11.73
N ILE A 45 12.34 6.23 -11.87
CA ILE A 45 13.53 5.92 -11.08
C ILE A 45 13.26 6.19 -9.59
N ARG A 46 12.60 7.29 -9.26
CA ARG A 46 12.23 7.64 -7.89
C ARG A 46 11.27 6.61 -7.28
N ILE A 47 10.18 6.27 -7.98
CA ILE A 47 9.20 5.28 -7.55
C ILE A 47 9.88 3.94 -7.26
N PHE A 48 10.71 3.47 -8.20
CA PHE A 48 11.46 2.23 -8.01
C PHE A 48 12.40 2.29 -6.82
N ARG A 49 13.17 3.38 -6.68
CA ARG A 49 14.09 3.57 -5.56
C ARG A 49 13.35 3.51 -4.23
N ASP A 50 12.23 4.21 -4.12
CA ASP A 50 11.48 4.28 -2.87
C ASP A 50 10.87 2.90 -2.53
N MET A 51 10.41 2.13 -3.52
CA MET A 51 9.98 0.74 -3.33
C MET A 51 11.14 -0.16 -2.86
N VAL A 52 12.33 -0.02 -3.44
CA VAL A 52 13.51 -0.81 -3.04
C VAL A 52 13.95 -0.48 -1.62
N ILE A 53 13.88 0.79 -1.21
CA ILE A 53 14.20 1.19 0.17
C ILE A 53 13.25 0.52 1.16
N ILE A 54 11.94 0.52 0.88
CA ILE A 54 10.96 -0.17 1.73
C ILE A 54 11.29 -1.67 1.78
N ARG A 55 11.50 -2.31 0.62
CA ARG A 55 11.86 -3.73 0.56
C ARG A 55 13.09 -4.05 1.41
N GLU A 56 14.15 -3.23 1.32
CA GLU A 56 15.40 -3.46 2.04
C GLU A 56 15.20 -3.31 3.55
N PHE A 57 14.48 -2.28 3.98
CA PHE A 57 14.15 -2.07 5.39
C PHE A 57 13.34 -3.23 5.98
N GLU A 58 12.31 -3.69 5.26
CA GLU A 58 11.46 -4.79 5.69
C GLU A 58 12.24 -6.12 5.70
N THR A 59 13.14 -6.32 4.74
CA THR A 59 14.04 -7.48 4.68
C THR A 59 15.03 -7.48 5.84
N MET A 60 15.62 -6.32 6.14
CA MET A 60 16.50 -6.13 7.30
C MET A 60 15.78 -6.50 8.60
N LEU A 61 14.56 -5.97 8.82
CA LEU A 61 13.78 -6.30 10.01
C LEU A 61 13.45 -7.79 10.07
N ASN A 62 13.08 -8.41 8.95
CA ASN A 62 12.82 -9.85 8.90
C ASN A 62 14.05 -10.68 9.31
N LEU A 63 15.23 -10.33 8.80
CA LEU A 63 16.48 -11.00 9.14
C LEU A 63 16.79 -10.83 10.63
N ILE A 64 16.76 -9.61 11.15
CA ILE A 64 16.91 -9.33 12.59
C ILE A 64 15.95 -10.17 13.44
N LYS A 65 14.68 -10.30 13.04
CA LYS A 65 13.67 -11.08 13.78
C LYS A 65 13.92 -12.58 13.77
N THR A 66 14.49 -13.10 12.70
CA THR A 66 14.62 -14.55 12.48
C THR A 66 16.00 -15.09 12.83
N THR A 67 17.05 -14.29 12.64
CA THR A 67 18.45 -14.65 12.86
C THR A 67 19.13 -13.84 13.95
N GLY A 68 18.55 -12.71 14.38
CA GLY A 68 19.15 -11.81 15.38
C GLY A 68 20.25 -10.91 14.82
N GLU A 69 20.44 -10.87 13.50
CA GLU A 69 21.45 -10.04 12.85
C GLU A 69 21.02 -9.54 11.48
N TYR A 70 21.67 -8.46 11.03
CA TYR A 70 21.64 -8.02 9.65
C TYR A 70 23.03 -7.47 9.27
N HIS A 71 23.59 -7.95 8.16
CA HIS A 71 24.95 -7.59 7.71
C HIS A 71 26.02 -7.69 8.81
N GLY A 72 25.95 -8.73 9.64
CA GLY A 72 26.89 -8.97 10.75
C GLY A 72 26.70 -8.06 11.96
N ILE A 73 25.69 -7.19 11.94
CA ILE A 73 25.30 -6.34 13.07
C ILE A 73 24.22 -7.09 13.85
N SER A 74 24.57 -7.58 15.04
CA SER A 74 23.61 -8.21 15.93
C SER A 74 22.68 -7.17 16.55
N TYR A 75 21.37 -7.44 16.51
CA TYR A 75 20.36 -6.63 17.17
C TYR A 75 19.17 -7.51 17.55
N ASN A 76 18.66 -7.35 18.77
CA ASN A 76 17.48 -8.06 19.23
C ASN A 76 16.28 -7.12 19.17
N HIS A 77 15.26 -7.49 18.39
CA HIS A 77 13.98 -6.78 18.32
C HIS A 77 12.88 -7.55 19.08
N PRO A 78 12.66 -7.27 20.38
CA PRO A 78 11.79 -8.08 21.24
C PRO A 78 10.28 -7.92 20.96
N GLY A 79 9.86 -6.90 20.20
CA GLY A 79 8.46 -6.66 19.85
C GLY A 79 7.98 -7.40 18.60
N PRO A 80 6.67 -7.46 18.34
CA PRO A 80 6.13 -7.95 17.06
C PRO A 80 6.53 -7.01 15.91
N ALA A 81 6.82 -7.59 14.74
CA ALA A 81 7.08 -6.85 13.52
C ALA A 81 6.04 -7.26 12.47
N HIS A 82 5.33 -6.29 11.91
CA HIS A 82 4.40 -6.49 10.79
C HIS A 82 5.09 -5.98 9.54
N LEU A 83 5.38 -6.87 8.61
CA LEU A 83 6.17 -6.56 7.43
C LEU A 83 5.26 -6.40 6.22
N SER A 84 5.49 -5.36 5.43
CA SER A 84 4.72 -5.06 4.21
C SER A 84 5.40 -5.59 2.95
N ILE A 85 6.19 -6.67 3.07
CA ILE A 85 6.93 -7.25 1.94
C ILE A 85 5.94 -7.66 0.84
N GLY A 86 6.15 -7.15 -0.37
CA GLY A 86 5.26 -7.35 -1.52
C GLY A 86 4.15 -6.32 -1.65
N GLN A 87 4.06 -5.34 -0.74
CA GLN A 87 3.09 -4.24 -0.76
C GLN A 87 3.75 -2.87 -0.95
N GLU A 88 4.99 -2.83 -1.45
CA GLU A 88 5.77 -1.60 -1.58
C GLU A 88 5.10 -0.61 -2.54
N ALA A 89 4.50 -1.13 -3.62
CA ALA A 89 3.77 -0.32 -4.59
C ALA A 89 2.54 0.36 -3.96
N SER A 90 1.87 -0.28 -3.00
CA SER A 90 0.73 0.32 -2.28
C SER A 90 1.19 1.46 -1.37
N ALA A 91 2.33 1.30 -0.70
CA ALA A 91 2.90 2.33 0.17
C ALA A 91 3.41 3.55 -0.63
N VAL A 92 4.15 3.31 -1.72
CA VAL A 92 4.71 4.37 -2.56
C VAL A 92 3.63 5.06 -3.38
N GLY A 93 2.66 4.33 -3.93
CA GLY A 93 1.60 4.89 -4.77
C GLY A 93 0.58 5.76 -4.02
N MET A 94 0.52 5.67 -2.69
CA MET A 94 -0.33 6.53 -1.86
C MET A 94 0.33 7.88 -1.51
N ALA A 95 1.66 7.93 -1.51
CA ALA A 95 2.47 9.06 -1.02
C ALA A 95 2.52 10.25 -2.00
#